data_AF-A0A625Q000-F1
#
_entry.id   AF-A0A625Q000-F1
#
_cell.length_a   1.000
_cell.length_b   1.000
_cell.length_c   1.000
_cell.angle_alpha   90.00
_cell.angle_beta   90.00
_cell.angle_gamma   90.00
#
_symmetry.space_group_name_H-M   'P 1'
#
loop_
_entity.id
_entity.type
_entity.pdbx_description
1 polymer ?
#
loop_
_entity_poly.entity_id
_entity_poly.type
_entity_poly.pdbx_seq_one_letter_code
_entity_poly.pdbx_strand_id
1 'polypeptide(L)'
;NGRYHCDWISNADKVRVIYWQLTGDKKSAANWLRHTPKPAFANNHFLQGQWRNIARAQILLGEFEPAEIVLEELNENARSLRLMSDLNRNLLLLNQLYWQSGRKNDAQRVLLDALQLANRTGFISHFVIEGEAMAQQLRQLIQLNTLPEMEQHRAQRILREINQHHRHKFAHFDEGFVERLLNHPDVPELIRTSPLTQREWQVLGLIYSGYSNEQIAGELAVAATTIKTHIRNLYQKLGVAHRQDAVQHAQQLLKMMGYGV
;
A
#
# COMPACT_ATOMS: atom_id res chain seq x y z
N ASN A 1 -12.11 -28.63 27.71
CA ASN A 1 -10.78 -27.99 27.86
C ASN A 1 -10.38 -27.24 26.59
N GLY A 2 -11.19 -26.26 26.13
CA GLY A 2 -11.11 -25.67 24.78
C GLY A 2 -10.65 -24.21 24.73
N ARG A 3 -9.70 -23.79 25.58
CA ARG A 3 -9.07 -22.47 25.43
C ARG A 3 -7.89 -22.60 24.47
N TYR A 4 -8.04 -22.09 23.25
CA TYR A 4 -6.94 -21.94 22.32
C TYR A 4 -5.83 -21.10 22.95
N HIS A 5 -4.58 -21.43 22.64
CA HIS A 5 -3.43 -20.65 23.11
C HIS A 5 -3.47 -19.23 22.51
N CYS A 6 -2.93 -18.25 23.22
CA CYS A 6 -3.09 -16.83 22.89
C CYS A 6 -2.50 -16.43 21.53
N ASP A 7 -1.55 -17.20 21.02
CA ASP A 7 -0.92 -17.03 19.70
C ASP A 7 -1.88 -17.33 18.54
N TRP A 8 -2.72 -18.37 18.64
CA TRP A 8 -3.73 -18.70 17.64
C TRP A 8 -4.76 -17.60 17.53
N ILE A 9 -5.23 -17.10 18.68
CA ILE A 9 -6.18 -16.00 18.75
C ILE A 9 -5.57 -14.73 18.15
N SER A 10 -4.35 -14.38 18.55
CA SER A 10 -3.65 -13.20 18.04
C SER A 10 -3.41 -13.28 16.52
N ASN A 11 -3.10 -14.46 15.98
CA ASN A 11 -2.93 -14.65 14.54
C ASN A 11 -4.25 -14.62 13.76
N ALA A 12 -5.33 -15.16 14.31
CA ALA A 12 -6.66 -15.06 13.73
C ALA A 12 -7.16 -13.61 13.73
N ASP A 13 -6.94 -12.88 14.81
CA ASP A 13 -7.30 -11.47 14.90
C ASP A 13 -6.45 -10.60 13.97
N LYS A 14 -5.17 -10.93 13.78
CA LYS A 14 -4.29 -10.22 12.83
C LYS A 14 -4.89 -10.15 11.43
N VAL A 15 -5.35 -11.27 10.88
CA VAL A 15 -5.94 -11.28 9.53
C VAL A 15 -7.26 -10.51 9.47
N ARG A 16 -8.08 -10.55 10.54
CA ARG A 16 -9.34 -9.80 10.64
C ARG A 16 -9.09 -8.30 10.68
N VAL A 17 -8.14 -7.84 11.50
CA VAL A 17 -7.81 -6.42 11.64
C VAL A 17 -7.19 -5.88 10.35
N ILE A 18 -6.32 -6.64 9.68
CA ILE A 18 -5.80 -6.27 8.35
C ILE A 18 -6.96 -6.17 7.34
N TYR A 19 -7.89 -7.12 7.34
CA TYR A 19 -9.05 -7.08 6.45
C TYR A 19 -9.91 -5.82 6.69
N TRP A 20 -10.23 -5.51 7.95
CA TRP A 20 -10.97 -4.29 8.29
C TRP A 20 -10.24 -3.01 7.90
N GLN A 21 -8.91 -2.97 8.04
CA GLN A 21 -8.10 -1.85 7.54
C GLN A 21 -8.24 -1.70 6.03
N LEU A 22 -8.15 -2.81 5.28
CA LEU A 22 -8.24 -2.79 3.82
C LEU A 22 -9.63 -2.44 3.28
N THR A 23 -10.70 -2.71 4.05
CA THR A 23 -12.08 -2.39 3.69
C THR A 23 -12.61 -1.11 4.33
N GLY A 24 -11.84 -0.48 5.22
CA GLY A 24 -12.27 0.69 5.98
C GLY A 24 -13.36 0.40 7.03
N ASP A 25 -13.51 -0.85 7.47
CA ASP A 25 -14.54 -1.27 8.43
C ASP A 25 -14.19 -0.85 9.88
N LYS A 26 -14.37 0.44 10.17
CA LYS A 26 -14.17 1.03 11.49
C LYS A 26 -15.12 0.45 12.55
N LYS A 27 -16.32 0.04 12.17
CA LYS A 27 -17.34 -0.47 13.10
C LYS A 27 -16.90 -1.79 13.73
N SER A 28 -16.46 -2.73 12.89
CA SER A 28 -15.96 -4.03 13.36
C SER A 28 -14.67 -3.87 14.17
N ALA A 29 -13.75 -3.01 13.73
CA ALA A 29 -12.52 -2.73 14.45
C ALA A 29 -12.77 -2.14 15.85
N ALA A 30 -13.65 -1.13 15.96
CA ALA A 30 -14.02 -0.54 17.25
C ALA A 30 -14.69 -1.56 18.18
N ASN A 31 -15.58 -2.40 17.64
CA ASN A 31 -16.22 -3.43 18.44
C ASN A 31 -15.23 -4.46 18.96
N TRP A 32 -14.30 -4.91 18.11
CA TRP A 32 -13.26 -5.84 18.51
C TRP A 32 -12.32 -5.23 19.57
N LEU A 33 -11.86 -3.99 19.37
CA LEU A 33 -10.92 -3.30 20.27
C LEU A 33 -11.46 -3.17 21.71
N ARG A 34 -12.78 -2.98 21.88
CA ARG A 34 -13.42 -2.95 23.20
C ARG A 34 -13.33 -4.26 23.96
N HIS A 35 -13.43 -5.40 23.26
CA HIS A 35 -13.57 -6.72 23.90
C HIS A 35 -12.27 -7.55 23.86
N THR A 36 -11.30 -7.17 23.03
CA THR A 36 -10.06 -7.92 22.85
C THR A 36 -9.18 -7.86 24.11
N PRO A 37 -8.50 -8.96 24.49
CA PRO A 37 -7.61 -8.97 25.65
C PRO A 37 -6.44 -8.01 25.45
N LYS A 38 -6.09 -7.29 26.52
CA LYS A 38 -4.96 -6.36 26.58
C LYS A 38 -3.94 -6.93 27.57
N PRO A 39 -2.93 -7.68 27.10
CA PRO A 39 -1.97 -8.32 28.00
C PRO A 39 -1.10 -7.28 28.70
N ALA A 40 -0.82 -7.47 29.98
CA ALA A 40 -0.09 -6.48 30.80
C ALA A 40 1.37 -6.24 30.35
N PHE A 41 1.96 -7.16 29.59
CA PHE A 41 3.35 -7.07 29.13
C PHE A 41 3.45 -7.45 27.65
N ALA A 42 4.50 -6.96 26.97
CA ALA A 42 4.83 -7.30 25.58
C ALA A 42 6.22 -7.95 25.43
N ASN A 43 6.63 -8.75 26.42
CA ASN A 43 7.98 -9.32 26.54
C ASN A 43 8.29 -10.54 25.65
N ASN A 44 7.41 -10.88 24.71
CA ASN A 44 7.65 -11.97 23.79
C ASN A 44 6.89 -11.74 22.47
N HIS A 45 7.27 -12.50 21.44
CA HIS A 45 6.69 -12.40 20.09
C HIS A 45 5.15 -12.52 20.07
N PHE A 46 4.58 -13.38 20.93
CA PHE A 46 3.13 -13.62 20.96
C PHE A 46 2.38 -12.40 21.50
N LEU A 47 2.85 -11.83 22.60
CA LEU A 47 2.24 -10.65 23.21
C LEU A 47 2.46 -9.38 22.37
N GLN A 48 3.61 -9.27 21.70
CA GLN A 48 3.86 -8.26 20.67
C GLN A 48 2.82 -8.34 19.52
N GLY A 49 2.44 -9.55 19.11
CA GLY A 49 1.43 -9.77 18.08
C GLY A 49 0.07 -9.17 18.44
N GLN A 50 -0.41 -9.40 19.65
CA GLN A 50 -1.69 -8.87 20.11
C GLN A 50 -1.69 -7.35 20.21
N TRP A 51 -0.63 -6.76 20.76
CA TRP A 51 -0.50 -5.30 20.85
C TRP A 51 -0.36 -4.63 19.49
N ARG A 52 0.26 -5.27 18.49
CA ARG A 52 0.22 -4.79 17.11
C ARG A 52 -1.20 -4.81 16.51
N ASN A 53 -2.00 -5.83 16.82
CA ASN A 53 -3.41 -5.87 16.37
C ASN A 53 -4.19 -4.71 16.99
N ILE A 54 -3.96 -4.43 18.28
CA ILE A 54 -4.55 -3.29 18.99
C ILE A 54 -4.13 -1.97 18.33
N ALA A 55 -2.83 -1.75 18.14
CA ALA A 55 -2.31 -0.54 17.50
C ALA A 55 -2.85 -0.34 16.08
N ARG A 56 -2.95 -1.42 15.29
CA ARG A 56 -3.53 -1.37 13.93
C ARG A 56 -5.01 -0.96 13.95
N ALA A 57 -5.78 -1.48 14.90
CA ALA A 57 -7.18 -1.08 15.06
C ALA A 57 -7.30 0.39 15.51
N GLN A 58 -6.45 0.84 16.44
CA GLN A 58 -6.39 2.23 16.89
C GLN A 58 -6.06 3.19 15.74
N ILE A 59 -5.05 2.88 14.92
CA ILE A 59 -4.70 3.64 13.71
C ILE A 59 -5.90 3.75 12.77
N LEU A 60 -6.60 2.64 12.48
CA LEU A 60 -7.80 2.64 11.63
C LEU A 60 -8.92 3.53 12.18
N LEU A 61 -9.04 3.63 13.51
CA LEU A 61 -10.03 4.47 14.18
C LEU A 61 -9.60 5.94 14.29
N GLY A 62 -8.36 6.28 13.93
CA GLY A 62 -7.78 7.62 14.10
C GLY A 62 -7.27 7.90 15.51
N GLU A 63 -7.17 6.88 16.37
CA GLU A 63 -6.62 6.96 17.72
C GLU A 63 -5.09 6.90 17.67
N PHE A 64 -4.45 7.91 17.08
CA PHE A 64 -3.01 7.88 16.79
C PHE A 64 -2.13 7.95 18.05
N GLU A 65 -2.45 8.82 19.00
CA GLU A 65 -1.67 8.97 20.24
C GLU A 65 -1.56 7.66 21.05
N PRO A 66 -2.65 6.95 21.38
CA PRO A 66 -2.52 5.69 22.11
C PRO A 66 -1.84 4.59 21.27
N ALA A 67 -1.98 4.61 19.94
CA ALA A 67 -1.28 3.66 19.07
C ALA A 67 0.24 3.90 19.06
N GLU A 68 0.67 5.15 19.07
CA GLU A 68 2.09 5.53 19.10
C GLU A 68 2.74 5.08 20.41
N ILE A 69 2.07 5.32 21.55
CA ILE A 69 2.53 4.86 22.88
C ILE A 69 2.73 3.34 22.87
N VAL A 70 1.74 2.58 22.39
CA VAL A 70 1.84 1.11 22.29
C VAL A 70 3.03 0.70 21.43
N LEU A 71 3.19 1.29 20.24
CA LEU A 71 4.23 0.88 19.30
C LEU A 71 5.64 1.24 19.78
N GLU A 72 5.82 2.36 20.49
CA GLU A 72 7.12 2.70 21.08
C GLU A 72 7.49 1.74 22.23
N GLU A 73 6.55 1.37 23.10
CA GLU A 73 6.79 0.33 24.13
C GLU A 73 7.16 -1.02 23.48
N LEU A 74 6.46 -1.40 22.41
CA LEU A 74 6.79 -2.62 21.65
C LEU A 74 8.20 -2.56 21.05
N ASN A 75 8.63 -1.40 20.55
CA ASN A 75 9.96 -1.19 20.00
C ASN A 75 11.05 -1.24 21.06
N GLU A 76 10.85 -0.60 22.21
CA GLU A 76 11.78 -0.69 23.34
C GLU A 76 12.00 -2.14 23.76
N ASN A 77 10.90 -2.88 23.92
CA ASN A 77 10.93 -4.28 24.25
C ASN A 77 11.66 -5.11 23.17
N ALA A 78 11.30 -4.91 21.90
CA ALA A 78 11.90 -5.63 20.79
C ALA A 78 13.41 -5.35 20.66
N ARG A 79 13.86 -4.12 20.93
CA ARG A 79 15.28 -3.77 20.99
C ARG A 79 15.98 -4.47 22.16
N SER A 80 15.41 -4.43 23.37
CA SER A 80 16.02 -5.07 24.55
C SER A 80 16.19 -6.58 24.40
N LEU A 81 15.22 -7.24 23.75
CA LEU A 81 15.19 -8.69 23.56
C LEU A 81 15.72 -9.14 22.19
N ARG A 82 16.22 -8.20 21.37
CA ARG A 82 16.73 -8.44 20.00
C ARG A 82 15.72 -9.14 19.09
N LEU A 83 14.43 -8.84 19.25
CA LEU A 83 13.34 -9.35 18.41
C LEU A 83 13.26 -8.57 17.10
N MET A 84 14.28 -8.71 16.25
CA MET A 84 14.43 -7.91 15.01
C MET A 84 13.23 -8.03 14.07
N SER A 85 12.59 -9.19 14.02
CA SER A 85 11.38 -9.44 13.23
C SER A 85 10.15 -8.70 13.77
N ASP A 86 10.05 -8.54 15.09
CA ASP A 86 8.98 -7.75 15.71
C ASP A 86 9.24 -6.26 15.52
N LEU A 87 10.47 -5.81 15.76
CA LEU A 87 10.90 -4.43 15.54
C LEU A 87 10.57 -3.98 14.11
N ASN A 88 10.84 -4.81 13.09
CA ASN A 88 10.52 -4.46 11.70
C ASN A 88 8.99 -4.28 11.49
N ARG A 89 8.17 -5.17 12.04
CA ARG A 89 6.69 -5.07 11.95
C ARG A 89 6.14 -3.84 12.68
N ASN A 90 6.73 -3.52 13.82
CA ASN A 90 6.33 -2.37 14.63
C ASN A 90 6.68 -1.06 13.89
N LEU A 91 7.86 -0.97 13.27
CA LEU A 91 8.26 0.17 12.45
C LEU A 91 7.33 0.41 11.25
N LEU A 92 6.83 -0.66 10.62
CA LEU A 92 5.85 -0.53 9.54
C LEU A 92 4.49 0.01 10.02
N LEU A 93 4.06 -0.37 11.22
CA LEU A 93 2.85 0.21 11.83
C LEU A 93 3.06 1.67 12.25
N LEU A 94 4.23 2.02 12.80
CA LEU A 94 4.58 3.42 13.06
C LEU A 94 4.63 4.24 11.78
N ASN A 95 5.17 3.68 10.69
CA ASN A 95 5.17 4.31 9.39
C ASN A 95 3.73 4.65 8.96
N GLN A 96 2.83 3.68 9.05
CA GLN A 96 1.42 3.87 8.70
C GLN A 96 0.75 4.93 9.58
N LEU A 97 1.01 4.92 10.88
CA LEU A 97 0.52 5.92 11.83
C LEU A 97 0.99 7.34 11.46
N TYR A 98 2.30 7.52 11.25
CA TYR A 98 2.88 8.81 10.87
C TYR A 98 2.41 9.28 9.50
N TRP A 99 2.25 8.36 8.56
CA TRP A 99 1.76 8.68 7.22
C TRP A 99 0.34 9.22 7.26
N GLN A 100 -0.55 8.56 8.01
CA GLN A 100 -1.96 8.95 8.16
C GLN A 100 -2.16 10.21 9.01
N SER A 101 -1.33 10.42 10.04
CA SER A 101 -1.35 11.63 10.87
C SER A 101 -0.67 12.85 10.20
N GLY A 102 -0.13 12.69 8.98
CA GLY A 102 0.51 13.78 8.24
C GLY A 102 1.96 14.08 8.64
N ARG A 103 2.55 13.33 9.57
CA ARG A 103 3.95 13.46 10.03
C ARG A 103 4.92 12.83 9.02
N LYS A 104 5.06 13.44 7.85
CA LYS A 104 5.83 12.89 6.71
C LYS A 104 7.30 12.60 7.02
N ASN A 105 7.97 13.47 7.78
CA ASN A 105 9.37 13.28 8.15
C ASN A 105 9.56 12.07 9.07
N ASP A 106 8.68 11.89 10.04
CA ASP A 106 8.72 10.72 10.92
C ASP A 106 8.40 9.44 10.17
N ALA A 107 7.39 9.45 9.30
CA ALA A 107 7.05 8.33 8.42
C ALA A 107 8.25 7.90 7.57
N GLN A 108 8.93 8.86 6.93
CA GLN A 108 10.13 8.62 6.14
C GLN A 108 11.25 7.99 6.99
N ARG A 109 11.53 8.55 8.17
CA ARG A 109 12.57 8.05 9.06
C ARG A 109 12.35 6.58 9.43
N VAL A 110 11.15 6.23 9.92
CA VAL A 110 10.86 4.84 10.31
C VAL A 110 10.78 3.88 9.12
N LEU A 111 10.43 4.37 7.92
CA LEU A 111 10.47 3.56 6.70
C LEU A 111 11.90 3.20 6.29
N LEU A 112 12.83 4.15 6.40
CA LEU A 112 14.26 3.90 6.16
C LEU A 112 14.79 2.85 7.15
N ASP A 113 14.48 2.99 8.43
CA ASP A 113 14.85 2.01 9.46
C ASP A 113 14.27 0.62 9.16
N ALA A 114 13.00 0.55 8.72
CA ALA A 114 12.35 -0.70 8.35
C ALA A 114 13.01 -1.37 7.12
N LEU A 115 13.34 -0.59 6.09
CA LEU A 115 14.03 -1.07 4.88
C LEU A 115 15.43 -1.59 5.22
N GLN A 116 16.20 -0.86 6.03
CA GLN A 116 17.51 -1.29 6.50
C GLN A 116 17.40 -2.59 7.31
N LEU A 117 16.40 -2.68 8.19
CA LEU A 117 16.18 -3.89 8.98
C LEU A 117 15.73 -5.08 8.13
N ALA A 118 15.01 -4.83 7.04
CA ALA A 118 14.60 -5.85 6.09
C ALA A 118 15.78 -6.48 5.34
N ASN A 119 16.95 -5.83 5.27
CA ASN A 119 18.18 -6.46 4.81
C ASN A 119 18.60 -7.66 5.67
N ARG A 120 18.29 -7.64 6.96
CA ARG A 120 18.57 -8.75 7.88
C ARG A 120 17.41 -9.74 7.99
N THR A 121 16.16 -9.25 8.05
CA THR A 121 14.98 -10.13 8.25
C THR A 121 14.47 -10.78 6.97
N GLY A 122 14.84 -10.26 5.79
CA GLY A 122 14.34 -10.74 4.51
C GLY A 122 12.88 -10.37 4.22
N PHE A 123 12.28 -9.47 5.01
CA PHE A 123 10.85 -9.16 4.89
C PHE A 123 10.52 -8.38 3.62
N ILE A 124 9.43 -8.81 2.98
CA ILE A 124 8.84 -8.17 1.80
C ILE A 124 7.32 -8.10 1.98
N SER A 125 6.67 -9.24 2.25
CA SER A 125 5.22 -9.33 2.40
C SER A 125 4.61 -8.35 3.40
N HIS A 126 5.32 -8.07 4.49
CA HIS A 126 4.87 -7.12 5.52
C HIS A 126 4.80 -5.66 5.02
N PHE A 127 5.62 -5.30 4.02
CA PHE A 127 5.50 -4.01 3.35
C PHE A 127 4.36 -4.03 2.34
N VAL A 128 4.19 -5.17 1.64
CA VAL A 128 3.20 -5.33 0.59
C VAL A 128 1.77 -5.15 1.10
N ILE A 129 1.46 -5.66 2.30
CA ILE A 129 0.12 -5.54 2.90
C ILE A 129 -0.34 -4.09 3.15
N GLU A 130 0.58 -3.14 3.28
CA GLU A 130 0.25 -1.72 3.48
C GLU A 130 -0.18 -1.02 2.17
N GLY A 131 0.03 -1.67 1.02
CA GLY A 131 -0.57 -1.31 -0.27
C GLY A 131 -0.15 0.05 -0.81
N GLU A 132 -1.13 0.85 -1.27
CA GLU A 132 -0.88 2.07 -2.02
C GLU A 132 -0.13 3.15 -1.21
N ALA A 133 -0.41 3.26 0.08
CA ALA A 133 0.30 4.19 0.96
C ALA A 133 1.81 3.86 1.03
N MET A 134 2.16 2.58 1.03
CA MET A 134 3.56 2.13 0.98
C MET A 134 4.15 2.37 -0.41
N ALA A 135 3.42 2.05 -1.48
CA ALA A 135 3.88 2.27 -2.85
C ALA A 135 4.22 3.75 -3.12
N GLN A 136 3.36 4.68 -2.66
CA GLN A 136 3.59 6.11 -2.79
C GLN A 136 4.88 6.56 -2.09
N GLN A 137 5.09 6.12 -0.85
CA GLN A 137 6.29 6.44 -0.08
C GLN A 137 7.55 5.88 -0.74
N LEU A 138 7.51 4.63 -1.21
CA LEU A 138 8.65 4.01 -1.89
C LEU A 138 8.98 4.71 -3.21
N ARG A 139 7.97 5.11 -4.00
CA ARG A 139 8.19 5.90 -5.23
C ARG A 139 8.87 7.23 -4.92
N GLN A 140 8.44 7.93 -3.87
CA GLN A 140 9.08 9.18 -3.44
C GLN A 140 10.55 8.96 -3.06
N LEU A 141 10.84 7.94 -2.25
CA LEU A 141 12.22 7.64 -1.84
C LEU A 141 13.13 7.27 -3.03
N ILE A 142 12.61 6.47 -3.96
CA ILE A 142 13.35 6.08 -5.16
C ILE A 142 13.63 7.29 -6.06
N GLN A 143 12.67 8.20 -6.21
CA GLN A 143 12.83 9.41 -7.03
C GLN A 143 13.84 10.39 -6.45
N LEU A 144 13.92 10.52 -5.12
CA LEU A 144 14.89 11.37 -4.45
C LEU A 144 16.33 10.86 -4.61
N ASN A 145 16.52 9.58 -4.94
CA ASN A 145 17.81 8.93 -5.16
C ASN A 145 18.81 9.11 -3.99
N THR A 146 18.28 9.14 -2.76
CA THR A 146 19.06 9.29 -1.51
C THR A 146 19.29 7.97 -0.77
N LEU A 147 18.72 6.87 -1.27
CA LEU A 147 18.85 5.55 -0.66
C LEU A 147 20.21 4.93 -1.00
N PRO A 148 20.87 4.22 -0.06
CA PRO A 148 21.98 3.36 -0.42
C PRO A 148 21.53 2.22 -1.36
N GLU A 149 22.47 1.66 -2.12
CA GLU A 149 22.19 0.72 -3.22
C GLU A 149 21.33 -0.48 -2.79
N MET A 150 21.60 -1.06 -1.61
CA MET A 150 20.87 -2.22 -1.09
C MET A 150 19.40 -1.89 -0.77
N GLU A 151 19.17 -0.78 -0.06
CA GLU A 151 17.83 -0.28 0.28
C GLU A 151 17.07 0.14 -0.99
N GLN A 152 17.75 0.73 -1.97
CA GLN A 152 17.15 1.09 -3.26
C GLN A 152 16.66 -0.16 -4.02
N HIS A 153 17.51 -1.18 -4.15
CA HIS A 153 17.13 -2.44 -4.79
C HIS A 153 15.96 -3.11 -4.04
N ARG A 154 15.97 -3.08 -2.70
CA ARG A 154 14.88 -3.62 -1.88
C ARG A 154 13.58 -2.84 -2.06
N ALA A 155 13.63 -1.52 -2.03
CA ALA A 155 12.48 -0.66 -2.27
C ALA A 155 11.87 -0.93 -3.65
N GLN A 156 12.69 -1.07 -4.68
CA GLN A 156 12.24 -1.43 -6.03
C GLN A 156 11.59 -2.81 -6.07
N ARG A 157 12.15 -3.81 -5.37
CA ARG A 157 11.56 -5.15 -5.27
C ARG A 157 10.21 -5.12 -4.57
N ILE A 158 10.11 -4.46 -3.41
CA ILE A 158 8.85 -4.32 -2.67
C ILE A 158 7.80 -3.61 -3.53
N LEU A 159 8.19 -2.51 -4.21
CA LEU A 159 7.30 -1.79 -5.10
C LEU A 159 6.78 -2.70 -6.21
N ARG A 160 7.65 -3.50 -6.85
CA ARG A 160 7.27 -4.50 -7.86
C ARG A 160 6.30 -5.54 -7.29
N GLU A 161 6.52 -6.03 -6.08
CA GLU A 161 5.65 -7.02 -5.43
C GLU A 161 4.28 -6.44 -5.07
N ILE A 162 4.22 -5.20 -4.55
CA ILE A 162 2.96 -4.47 -4.32
C ILE A 162 2.20 -4.39 -5.64
N ASN A 163 2.90 -3.93 -6.67
CA ASN A 163 2.41 -3.77 -8.02
C ASN A 163 1.86 -5.08 -8.61
N GLN A 164 2.56 -6.20 -8.41
CA GLN A 164 2.16 -7.54 -8.84
C GLN A 164 0.96 -8.10 -8.06
N HIS A 165 0.94 -7.98 -6.73
CA HIS A 165 -0.13 -8.52 -5.89
C HIS A 165 -1.40 -7.68 -5.98
N HIS A 166 -1.26 -6.36 -6.08
CA HIS A 166 -2.36 -5.48 -6.42
C HIS A 166 -2.76 -5.55 -7.89
N ARG A 167 -2.13 -6.33 -8.78
CA ARG A 167 -2.67 -6.56 -10.15
C ARG A 167 -4.14 -7.01 -10.12
N HIS A 168 -4.56 -7.70 -9.05
CA HIS A 168 -5.95 -8.12 -8.82
C HIS A 168 -6.86 -7.03 -8.24
N LYS A 169 -6.31 -5.91 -7.74
CA LYS A 169 -7.07 -4.70 -7.37
C LYS A 169 -6.94 -3.55 -8.40
N PHE A 170 -5.89 -3.56 -9.22
CA PHE A 170 -5.60 -2.60 -10.29
C PHE A 170 -6.24 -2.97 -11.63
N ALA A 171 -7.16 -3.93 -11.62
CA ALA A 171 -8.25 -4.07 -12.58
C ALA A 171 -9.24 -2.87 -12.53
N HIS A 172 -8.78 -1.66 -12.21
CA HIS A 172 -9.62 -0.47 -12.21
C HIS A 172 -9.97 -0.02 -13.62
N PHE A 173 -9.27 -0.49 -14.66
CA PHE A 173 -9.64 -0.30 -16.06
C PHE A 173 -9.85 -1.67 -16.73
N ASP A 174 -10.44 -2.62 -16.00
CA ASP A 174 -10.90 -3.87 -16.59
C ASP A 174 -12.09 -3.66 -17.52
N GLU A 175 -12.47 -4.70 -18.24
CA GLU A 175 -13.55 -4.63 -19.23
C GLU A 175 -14.87 -4.14 -18.60
N GLY A 176 -15.17 -4.58 -17.36
CA GLY A 176 -16.35 -4.14 -16.62
C GLY A 176 -16.29 -2.70 -16.10
N PHE A 177 -15.12 -2.15 -15.79
CA PHE A 177 -14.97 -0.72 -15.54
C PHE A 177 -15.15 0.09 -16.82
N VAL A 178 -14.49 -0.31 -17.90
CA VAL A 178 -14.52 0.42 -19.17
C VAL A 178 -15.94 0.49 -19.72
N GLU A 179 -16.68 -0.61 -19.64
CA GLU A 179 -18.09 -0.66 -20.02
C GLU A 179 -18.94 0.30 -19.16
N ARG A 180 -18.79 0.27 -17.84
CA ARG A 180 -19.54 1.18 -16.95
C ARG A 180 -19.15 2.65 -17.16
N LEU A 181 -17.88 2.93 -17.42
CA LEU A 181 -17.38 4.27 -17.70
C LEU A 181 -17.98 4.79 -19.02
N LEU A 182 -17.89 4.04 -20.12
CA LEU A 182 -18.41 4.49 -21.41
C LEU A 182 -19.92 4.77 -21.36
N ASN A 183 -20.65 4.04 -20.50
CA ASN A 183 -22.08 4.22 -20.26
C ASN A 183 -22.42 5.27 -19.18
N HIS A 184 -21.44 5.83 -18.45
CA HIS A 184 -21.68 6.81 -17.39
C HIS A 184 -22.02 8.19 -17.98
N PRO A 185 -23.09 8.87 -17.53
CA PRO A 185 -23.65 10.07 -18.17
C PRO A 185 -22.64 11.21 -18.31
N ASP A 186 -21.81 11.43 -17.28
CA ASP A 186 -20.86 12.56 -17.21
C ASP A 186 -19.50 12.30 -17.87
N VAL A 187 -19.32 11.19 -18.58
CA VAL A 187 -18.03 10.91 -19.23
C VAL A 187 -17.80 11.85 -20.42
N PRO A 188 -16.61 12.47 -20.53
CA PRO A 188 -16.28 13.35 -21.64
C PRO A 188 -16.54 12.68 -23.00
N GLU A 189 -17.21 13.40 -23.89
CA GLU A 189 -17.60 12.90 -25.21
C GLU A 189 -16.38 12.48 -26.06
N LEU A 190 -15.23 13.09 -25.83
CA LEU A 190 -13.95 12.70 -26.43
C LEU A 190 -13.57 11.23 -26.13
N ILE A 191 -13.84 10.76 -24.90
CA ILE A 191 -13.55 9.38 -24.47
C ILE A 191 -14.54 8.40 -25.12
N ARG A 192 -15.78 8.83 -25.37
CA ARG A 192 -16.78 8.03 -26.08
C ARG A 192 -16.52 7.94 -27.59
N THR A 193 -16.07 9.04 -28.20
CA THR A 193 -15.87 9.15 -29.66
C THR A 193 -14.53 8.58 -30.12
N SER A 194 -13.49 8.62 -29.27
CA SER A 194 -12.21 7.97 -29.52
C SER A 194 -11.80 7.08 -28.34
N PRO A 195 -12.44 5.92 -28.17
CA PRO A 195 -12.16 5.07 -27.03
C PRO A 195 -10.71 4.57 -27.05
N LEU A 196 -10.12 4.56 -25.85
CA LEU A 196 -8.86 3.87 -25.64
C LEU A 196 -9.06 2.38 -25.92
N THR A 197 -8.10 1.80 -26.61
CA THR A 197 -8.03 0.34 -26.77
C THR A 197 -7.78 -0.32 -25.41
N GLN A 198 -8.11 -1.61 -25.30
CA GLN A 198 -7.81 -2.39 -24.08
C GLN A 198 -6.34 -2.26 -23.66
N ARG A 199 -5.43 -2.21 -24.64
CA ARG A 199 -3.99 -2.06 -24.37
C ARG A 199 -3.64 -0.67 -23.87
N GLU A 200 -4.26 0.38 -24.40
CA GLU A 200 -4.07 1.75 -23.93
C GLU A 200 -4.64 1.94 -22.52
N TRP A 201 -5.77 1.29 -22.19
CA TRP A 201 -6.30 1.25 -20.82
C TRP A 201 -5.34 0.57 -19.83
N GLN A 202 -4.78 -0.57 -20.20
CA GLN A 202 -3.75 -1.25 -19.40
C GLN A 202 -2.53 -0.34 -19.17
N VAL A 203 -2.06 0.32 -20.23
CA VAL A 203 -0.92 1.24 -20.17
C VAL A 203 -1.26 2.45 -19.28
N LEU A 204 -2.46 3.03 -19.39
CA LEU A 204 -2.90 4.15 -18.55
C LEU A 204 -2.96 3.75 -17.07
N GLY A 205 -3.50 2.57 -16.76
CA GLY A 205 -3.53 2.04 -15.39
C GLY A 205 -2.12 1.88 -14.80
N LEU A 206 -1.19 1.29 -15.56
CA LEU A 206 0.20 1.15 -15.12
C LEU A 206 0.92 2.51 -15.02
N ILE A 207 0.56 3.47 -15.87
CA ILE A 207 1.06 4.84 -15.77
C ILE A 207 0.63 5.48 -14.45
N TYR A 208 -0.68 5.38 -14.15
CA TYR A 208 -1.28 5.88 -12.91
C TYR A 208 -0.63 5.27 -11.67
N SER A 209 -0.33 3.96 -11.69
CA SER A 209 0.38 3.27 -10.61
C SER A 209 1.89 3.60 -10.52
N GLY A 210 2.41 4.46 -11.41
CA GLY A 210 3.77 4.98 -11.35
C GLY A 210 4.85 4.11 -11.99
N TYR A 211 4.50 3.16 -12.87
CA TYR A 211 5.47 2.27 -13.52
C TYR A 211 6.27 2.97 -14.63
N SER A 212 7.59 2.78 -14.69
CA SER A 212 8.40 3.26 -15.82
C SER A 212 8.05 2.53 -17.12
N ASN A 213 8.41 3.09 -18.28
CA ASN A 213 8.11 2.45 -19.58
C ASN A 213 8.72 1.05 -19.70
N GLU A 214 9.89 0.83 -19.10
CA GLU A 214 10.56 -0.48 -19.05
C GLU A 214 9.81 -1.46 -18.16
N GLN A 215 9.31 -0.98 -17.01
CA GLN A 215 8.49 -1.79 -16.12
C GLN A 215 7.16 -2.15 -16.76
N ILE A 216 6.51 -1.21 -17.45
CA ILE A 216 5.29 -1.45 -18.24
C ILE A 216 5.57 -2.50 -19.32
N ALA A 217 6.71 -2.41 -20.02
CA ALA A 217 7.08 -3.34 -21.07
C ALA A 217 7.25 -4.78 -20.54
N GLY A 218 7.94 -4.93 -19.41
CA GLY A 218 8.06 -6.22 -18.71
C GLY A 218 6.70 -6.77 -18.25
N GLU A 219 5.85 -5.91 -17.69
CA GLU A 219 4.50 -6.26 -17.22
C GLU A 219 3.59 -6.76 -18.32
N LEU A 220 3.73 -6.16 -19.48
CA LEU A 220 2.89 -6.41 -20.63
C LEU A 220 3.52 -7.42 -21.60
N ALA A 221 4.68 -8.00 -21.26
CA ALA A 221 5.46 -8.94 -22.07
C ALA A 221 5.73 -8.45 -23.50
N VAL A 222 6.08 -7.18 -23.65
CA VAL A 222 6.38 -6.54 -24.94
C VAL A 222 7.67 -5.71 -24.87
N ALA A 223 8.19 -5.30 -26.02
CA ALA A 223 9.35 -4.41 -26.06
C ALA A 223 9.02 -3.00 -25.55
N ALA A 224 10.01 -2.32 -24.96
CA ALA A 224 9.85 -0.94 -24.49
C ALA A 224 9.49 0.04 -25.62
N THR A 225 9.91 -0.23 -26.85
CA THR A 225 9.51 0.52 -28.05
C THR A 225 8.00 0.42 -28.32
N THR A 226 7.42 -0.77 -28.16
CA THR A 226 5.97 -1.00 -28.27
C THR A 226 5.20 -0.19 -27.24
N ILE A 227 5.72 -0.12 -26.00
CA ILE A 227 5.12 0.73 -24.96
C ILE A 227 5.19 2.21 -25.33
N LYS A 228 6.32 2.70 -25.85
CA LYS A 228 6.42 4.10 -26.32
C LYS A 228 5.34 4.42 -27.37
N THR A 229 5.08 3.49 -28.29
CA THR A 229 3.99 3.64 -29.27
C THR A 229 2.62 3.70 -28.62
N HIS A 230 2.31 2.78 -27.69
CA HIS A 230 1.03 2.82 -26.96
C HIS A 230 0.86 4.10 -26.16
N ILE A 231 1.91 4.59 -25.48
CA ILE A 231 1.87 5.84 -24.71
C ILE A 231 1.61 7.04 -25.62
N ARG A 232 2.27 7.10 -26.79
CA ARG A 232 2.05 8.19 -27.75
C ARG A 232 0.58 8.22 -28.22
N ASN A 233 0.03 7.07 -28.60
CA ASN A 233 -1.35 6.99 -29.06
C ASN A 233 -2.35 7.29 -27.93
N LEU A 234 -2.08 6.77 -26.72
CA LEU A 234 -2.83 7.10 -25.51
C LEU A 234 -2.85 8.61 -25.26
N TYR A 235 -1.71 9.28 -25.31
CA TYR A 235 -1.61 10.72 -25.08
C TYR A 235 -2.35 11.53 -26.12
N GLN A 236 -2.24 11.14 -27.39
CA GLN A 236 -2.97 11.76 -28.48
C GLN A 236 -4.49 11.63 -28.29
N LYS A 237 -4.98 10.46 -27.88
CA LYS A 237 -6.41 10.22 -27.63
C LYS A 237 -6.93 10.94 -26.39
N LEU A 238 -6.11 11.04 -25.34
CA LEU A 238 -6.46 11.78 -24.12
C LEU A 238 -6.27 13.31 -24.26
N GLY A 239 -5.63 13.78 -25.33
CA GLY A 239 -5.32 15.21 -25.50
C GLY A 239 -4.30 15.74 -24.50
N VAL A 240 -3.38 14.89 -24.02
CA VAL A 240 -2.38 15.24 -23.01
C VAL A 240 -0.96 15.25 -23.59
N ALA A 241 -0.08 16.08 -23.02
CA ALA A 241 1.32 16.18 -23.45
C ALA A 241 2.28 15.49 -22.48
N HIS A 242 1.97 15.51 -21.18
CA HIS A 242 2.85 15.00 -20.15
C HIS A 242 2.27 13.81 -19.40
N ARG A 243 3.18 12.99 -18.89
CA ARG A 243 2.83 11.83 -18.08
C ARG A 243 2.00 12.20 -16.85
N GLN A 244 2.30 13.33 -16.24
CA GLN A 244 1.57 13.81 -15.07
C GLN A 244 0.11 14.17 -15.43
N ASP A 245 -0.14 14.71 -16.61
CA ASP A 245 -1.49 15.00 -17.10
C ASP A 245 -2.29 13.71 -17.32
N ALA A 246 -1.65 12.66 -17.84
CA ALA A 246 -2.26 11.34 -17.99
C ALA A 246 -2.63 10.71 -16.63
N VAL A 247 -1.77 10.89 -15.62
CA VAL A 247 -2.05 10.47 -14.23
C VAL A 247 -3.26 11.23 -13.67
N GLN A 248 -3.34 12.54 -13.89
CA GLN A 248 -4.49 13.36 -13.46
C GLN A 248 -5.79 12.94 -14.15
N HIS A 249 -5.74 12.65 -15.46
CA HIS A 249 -6.88 12.11 -16.19
C HIS A 249 -7.37 10.78 -15.60
N ALA A 250 -6.45 9.83 -15.37
CA ALA A 250 -6.80 8.56 -14.74
C ALA A 250 -7.44 8.77 -13.35
N GLN A 251 -6.91 9.70 -12.55
CA GLN A 251 -7.47 10.04 -11.24
C GLN A 251 -8.90 10.58 -11.32
N GLN A 252 -9.19 11.45 -12.30
CA GLN A 252 -10.54 11.99 -12.52
C GLN A 252 -11.53 10.90 -12.92
N LEU A 253 -11.14 9.98 -13.80
CA LEU A 253 -11.97 8.85 -14.21
C LEU A 253 -12.31 7.93 -13.05
N LEU A 254 -11.33 7.63 -12.20
CA LEU A 254 -11.53 6.82 -10.98
C LEU A 254 -12.50 7.51 -10.02
N LYS A 255 -12.31 8.81 -9.78
CA LYS A 255 -13.18 9.61 -8.91
C LYS A 255 -14.63 9.65 -9.42
N MET A 256 -14.82 9.81 -10.73
CA MET A 256 -16.14 9.79 -11.37
C MET A 256 -16.87 8.48 -11.12
N MET A 257 -16.14 7.37 -11.14
CA MET A 257 -16.66 6.02 -10.92
C MET A 257 -16.78 5.63 -9.43
N GLY A 258 -16.60 6.59 -8.51
CA GLY A 258 -16.74 6.38 -7.07
C GLY A 258 -15.55 5.68 -6.41
N TYR A 259 -14.43 5.53 -7.12
CA TYR A 259 -13.18 5.04 -6.52
C TYR A 259 -12.51 6.22 -5.79
N GLY A 260 -12.53 6.18 -4.46
CA GLY A 260 -11.84 7.14 -3.61
C GLY A 260 -10.32 6.96 -3.68
N VAL A 261 -9.60 8.07 -3.89
CA VAL A 261 -8.14 8.18 -3.80
C VAL A 261 -7.73 8.37 -2.36
#